data_AF-A0A671EUF6-F1
#
_entry.id   AF-A0A671EUF6-F1
#
_cell.length_a   1.000
_cell.length_b   1.000
_cell.length_c   1.000
_cell.angle_alpha   90.00
_cell.angle_beta   90.00
_cell.angle_gamma   90.00
#
_symmetry.space_group_name_H-M   'P 1'
#
loop_
_entity.id
_entity.type
_entity.pdbx_description
1 polymer ?
#
loop_
_entity_poly.entity_id
_entity_poly.type
_entity_poly.pdbx_seq_one_letter_code
_entity_poly.pdbx_strand_id
1 'polypeptide(L)'
;MGAWAVPLPSNARPRPHGPLRAPAPSMAWQSWPAAFLWVASCGLLLLVLALVLSPRSCRARRTLRGLFMARSKRLFFRIGYSLYTRTWLGYLFYRQQLRRARNRYPKGHSRTQPRLFNGELWLPWPASAPAVRTHPPCLLPVTCPLLLGSLSVSPPTAHLCPPGVKVLPIPVLSDNYSYLIIDTQARLAVAVDPSDPQAVQASIEKEGVTLVAILCTHKHWDHSGGNRDLSRRHQDCRVYGSPQDGIPHLTHPLCHQEVVSVGRLQIRALATPGHTQGHLVYLLDGEPYKGPSCLFSGDLLFLSGCGRTFEGTAETMLSSLDTVLGLGDDTLLWPGHEYAEENLGFAGVVEPENLARERKMQWVQRQRMERRSTCPSTLGEERSYNPFLRTHCLVLQEALGPGIGPTEDDDYSRAQLLEKLRRLKDLHKSK
;
A
#
# COMPACT_ATOMS: atom_id res chain seq x y z
N MET A 1 44.98 -54.29 0.69
CA MET A 1 45.57 -54.77 1.94
C MET A 1 44.72 -54.23 3.08
N GLY A 2 44.04 -54.95 3.94
CA GLY A 2 43.82 -56.37 4.17
C GLY A 2 42.91 -56.42 5.40
N ALA A 3 41.78 -57.12 5.29
CA ALA A 3 40.84 -57.39 6.36
C ALA A 3 41.47 -58.26 7.45
N TRP A 4 41.08 -58.12 8.72
CA TRP A 4 41.12 -59.24 9.68
C TRP A 4 39.93 -59.20 10.64
N ALA A 5 39.43 -60.41 10.87
CA ALA A 5 38.18 -60.77 11.52
C ALA A 5 38.35 -61.09 13.02
N VAL A 6 37.20 -61.30 13.65
CA VAL A 6 36.86 -61.71 15.03
C VAL A 6 37.62 -62.97 15.54
N PRO A 7 37.65 -63.25 16.86
CA PRO A 7 36.62 -64.13 17.42
C PRO A 7 36.14 -63.80 18.86
N LEU A 8 34.90 -64.23 19.14
CA LEU A 8 34.27 -64.36 20.46
C LEU A 8 35.01 -65.37 21.36
N PRO A 9 34.70 -65.39 22.67
CA PRO A 9 34.23 -66.66 23.23
C PRO A 9 32.90 -66.55 23.99
N SER A 10 32.20 -67.67 23.93
CA SER A 10 30.88 -67.99 24.42
C SER A 10 30.81 -68.34 25.92
N ASN A 11 29.67 -68.02 26.52
CA ASN A 11 28.90 -68.79 27.51
C ASN A 11 29.61 -69.41 28.73
N ALA A 12 29.32 -68.85 29.90
CA ALA A 12 29.07 -69.63 31.12
C ALA A 12 27.74 -69.16 31.75
N ARG A 13 26.87 -70.13 32.04
CA ARG A 13 25.49 -70.03 32.56
C ARG A 13 25.46 -69.87 34.11
N PRO A 14 24.29 -69.61 34.72
CA PRO A 14 24.11 -68.72 35.87
C PRO A 14 24.07 -69.43 37.24
N ARG A 15 24.16 -68.64 38.33
CA ARG A 15 23.60 -69.01 39.64
C ARG A 15 22.79 -67.87 40.27
N PRO A 16 21.74 -68.18 41.06
CA PRO A 16 20.68 -67.26 41.41
C PRO A 16 20.84 -66.69 42.82
N HIS A 17 20.52 -65.41 43.03
CA HIS A 17 20.25 -64.88 44.36
C HIS A 17 19.14 -63.82 44.31
N GLY A 18 18.00 -64.18 44.91
CA GLY A 18 17.29 -63.40 45.94
C GLY A 18 16.65 -62.05 45.59
N PRO A 19 15.41 -61.77 46.05
CA PRO A 19 14.59 -60.67 45.55
C PRO A 19 15.06 -59.31 46.12
N LEU A 20 15.21 -58.32 45.25
CA LEU A 20 15.38 -56.92 45.64
C LEU A 20 14.02 -56.20 45.54
N ARG A 21 13.71 -55.49 46.62
CA ARG A 21 12.47 -54.76 46.91
C ARG A 21 12.03 -53.81 45.79
N ALA A 22 10.73 -53.80 45.53
CA ALA A 22 10.06 -52.81 44.71
C ALA A 22 10.22 -51.38 45.28
N PRO A 23 10.54 -50.36 44.47
CA PRO A 23 10.41 -48.97 44.87
C PRO A 23 8.95 -48.49 44.75
N ALA A 24 8.55 -47.65 45.70
CA ALA A 24 7.21 -47.05 45.85
C ALA A 24 6.77 -46.22 44.63
N PRO A 25 5.45 -46.02 44.41
CA PRO A 25 4.94 -45.30 43.25
C PRO A 25 5.27 -43.81 43.34
N SER A 26 6.00 -43.28 42.35
CA SER A 26 6.18 -41.84 42.17
C SER A 26 4.85 -41.23 41.71
N MET A 27 4.25 -40.39 42.55
CA MET A 27 3.12 -39.53 42.21
C MET A 27 3.48 -38.62 41.03
N ALA A 28 2.65 -38.68 39.99
CA ALA A 28 2.64 -37.74 38.89
C ALA A 28 2.31 -36.33 39.40
N TRP A 29 3.26 -35.40 39.31
CA TRP A 29 2.96 -33.97 39.43
C TRP A 29 2.33 -33.50 38.11
N GLN A 30 1.01 -33.34 38.15
CA GLN A 30 0.23 -32.72 37.09
C GLN A 30 0.72 -31.29 36.81
N SER A 31 0.70 -30.94 35.53
CA SER A 31 1.02 -29.63 34.97
C SER A 31 0.07 -28.53 35.47
N TRP A 32 0.53 -27.67 36.38
CA TRP A 32 -0.21 -26.47 36.85
C TRP A 32 0.27 -25.08 36.34
N PRO A 33 1.10 -24.90 35.28
CA PRO A 33 1.44 -23.53 34.86
C PRO A 33 0.38 -22.87 33.95
N ALA A 34 -0.42 -23.63 33.20
CA ALA A 34 -1.37 -23.07 32.23
C ALA A 34 -2.63 -22.47 32.89
N ALA A 35 -3.13 -23.09 33.95
CA ALA A 35 -4.31 -22.61 34.69
C ALA A 35 -4.01 -21.31 35.46
N PHE A 36 -2.82 -21.20 36.04
CA PHE A 36 -2.38 -19.98 36.74
C PHE A 36 -2.22 -18.79 35.79
N LEU A 37 -1.68 -19.01 34.59
CA LEU A 37 -1.57 -17.98 33.56
C LEU A 37 -2.95 -17.52 33.04
N TRP A 38 -3.92 -18.43 32.95
CA TRP A 38 -5.29 -18.10 32.58
C TRP A 38 -6.02 -17.31 33.68
N VAL A 39 -5.89 -17.72 34.95
CA VAL A 39 -6.51 -17.02 36.09
C VAL A 39 -5.90 -15.62 36.27
N ALA A 40 -4.58 -15.47 36.09
CA ALA A 40 -3.91 -14.18 36.11
C ALA A 40 -4.33 -13.26 34.95
N SER A 41 -4.51 -13.81 33.75
CA SER A 41 -5.01 -13.10 32.57
C SER A 41 -6.46 -12.60 32.77
N CYS A 42 -7.34 -13.46 33.27
CA CYS A 42 -8.73 -13.11 33.58
C CYS A 42 -8.81 -12.08 34.73
N GLY A 43 -7.97 -12.21 35.75
CA GLY A 43 -7.89 -11.25 36.86
C GLY A 43 -7.45 -9.86 36.41
N LEU A 44 -6.47 -9.78 35.50
CA LEU A 44 -6.03 -8.51 34.93
C LEU A 44 -7.11 -7.87 34.05
N LEU A 45 -7.83 -8.68 33.26
CA LEU A 45 -8.94 -8.21 32.41
C LEU A 45 -10.09 -7.66 33.26
N LEU A 46 -10.44 -8.34 34.36
CA LEU A 46 -11.47 -7.91 35.31
C LEU A 46 -11.07 -6.63 36.06
N LEU A 47 -9.79 -6.48 36.42
CA LEU A 47 -9.28 -5.27 37.06
C LEU A 47 -9.31 -4.07 36.11
N VAL A 48 -8.99 -4.28 34.83
CA VAL A 48 -9.10 -3.26 33.78
C VAL A 48 -10.57 -2.88 33.54
N LEU A 49 -11.48 -3.85 33.47
CA LEU A 49 -12.92 -3.60 33.35
C LEU A 49 -13.47 -2.83 34.56
N ALA A 50 -13.08 -3.18 35.79
CA ALA A 50 -13.46 -2.48 37.00
C ALA A 50 -12.95 -1.02 37.01
N LEU A 51 -11.72 -0.79 36.55
CA LEU A 51 -11.14 0.55 36.42
C LEU A 51 -11.77 1.38 35.29
N VAL A 52 -12.35 0.76 34.26
CA VAL A 52 -13.02 1.42 33.13
C VAL A 52 -14.50 1.71 33.42
N LEU A 53 -15.19 0.79 34.09
CA LEU A 53 -16.65 0.84 34.31
C LEU A 53 -17.07 1.53 35.62
N SER A 54 -16.15 1.76 36.57
CA SER A 54 -16.47 2.44 37.84
C SER A 54 -16.82 3.94 37.63
N PRO A 55 -17.97 4.44 38.13
CA PRO A 55 -18.35 5.85 37.99
C PRO A 55 -17.62 6.77 39.00
N ARG A 56 -17.03 7.83 38.45
CA ARG A 56 -16.58 9.13 39.05
C ARG A 56 -16.12 9.13 40.53
N SER A 57 -14.82 9.34 40.73
CA SER A 57 -14.31 10.39 41.66
C SER A 57 -12.78 10.60 41.59
N CYS A 58 -12.39 11.87 41.75
CA CYS A 58 -11.05 12.42 42.02
C CYS A 58 -10.12 12.81 40.85
N ARG A 59 -9.61 14.06 40.91
CA ARG A 59 -8.77 14.74 39.90
C ARG A 59 -7.43 14.03 39.65
N ALA A 60 -6.85 13.42 40.69
CA ALA A 60 -5.63 12.61 40.59
C ALA A 60 -5.81 11.32 39.76
N ARG A 61 -6.99 10.70 39.80
CA ARG A 61 -7.31 9.52 38.98
C ARG A 61 -7.59 9.85 37.52
N ARG A 62 -7.95 11.10 37.18
CA ARG A 62 -8.03 11.54 35.77
C ARG A 62 -6.65 11.64 35.14
N THR A 63 -5.64 12.09 35.88
CA THR A 63 -4.24 12.17 35.40
C THR A 63 -3.64 10.77 35.25
N LEU A 64 -3.88 9.87 36.21
CA LEU A 64 -3.49 8.46 36.13
C LEU A 64 -4.26 7.68 35.05
N ARG A 65 -5.56 7.90 34.85
CA ARG A 65 -6.29 7.39 33.67
C ARG A 65 -5.77 7.99 32.38
N GLY A 66 -5.38 9.27 32.35
CA GLY A 66 -4.81 9.93 31.17
C GLY A 66 -3.46 9.32 30.77
N LEU A 67 -2.55 9.12 31.73
CA LEU A 67 -1.26 8.45 31.55
C LEU A 67 -1.42 6.95 31.25
N PHE A 68 -2.32 6.25 31.95
CA PHE A 68 -2.62 4.84 31.71
C PHE A 68 -3.32 4.64 30.36
N MET A 69 -4.24 5.50 29.95
CA MET A 69 -4.85 5.47 28.61
C MET A 69 -3.86 5.91 27.52
N ALA A 70 -2.93 6.82 27.77
CA ALA A 70 -1.88 7.16 26.80
C ALA A 70 -0.88 6.01 26.60
N ARG A 71 -0.47 5.34 27.69
CA ARG A 71 0.39 4.14 27.63
C ARG A 71 -0.35 2.90 27.12
N SER A 72 -1.62 2.69 27.51
CA SER A 72 -2.42 1.55 27.09
C SER A 72 -2.94 1.68 25.66
N LYS A 73 -3.21 2.89 25.15
CA LYS A 73 -3.51 3.12 23.73
C LYS A 73 -2.41 2.58 22.83
N ARG A 74 -1.13 2.78 23.19
CA ARG A 74 0.00 2.22 22.43
C ARG A 74 0.00 0.69 22.47
N LEU A 75 -0.26 0.07 23.63
CA LEU A 75 -0.30 -1.38 23.75
C LEU A 75 -1.51 -2.01 23.00
N PHE A 76 -2.72 -1.48 23.21
CA PHE A 76 -3.93 -1.94 22.50
C PHE A 76 -3.84 -1.69 21.00
N PHE A 77 -3.24 -0.57 20.57
CA PHE A 77 -2.92 -0.33 19.17
C PHE A 77 -1.98 -1.40 18.63
N ARG A 78 -0.86 -1.70 19.32
CA ARG A 78 0.09 -2.75 18.88
C ARG A 78 -0.57 -4.12 18.78
N ILE A 79 -1.44 -4.48 19.73
CA ILE A 79 -2.21 -5.73 19.68
C ILE A 79 -3.17 -5.72 18.48
N GLY A 80 -3.99 -4.67 18.35
CA GLY A 80 -4.95 -4.53 17.25
C GLY A 80 -4.29 -4.52 15.87
N TYR A 81 -3.18 -3.80 15.73
CA TYR A 81 -2.36 -3.74 14.52
C TYR A 81 -1.71 -5.08 14.20
N SER A 82 -1.19 -5.80 15.20
CA SER A 82 -0.67 -7.17 15.01
C SER A 82 -1.78 -8.14 14.59
N LEU A 83 -2.97 -8.03 15.17
CA LEU A 83 -4.13 -8.84 14.76
C LEU A 83 -4.54 -8.52 13.32
N TYR A 84 -4.57 -7.24 12.96
CA TYR A 84 -4.88 -6.80 11.59
C TYR A 84 -3.86 -7.36 10.60
N THR A 85 -2.57 -7.20 10.84
CA THR A 85 -1.54 -7.54 9.83
C THR A 85 -1.15 -9.01 9.77
N ARG A 86 -1.31 -9.79 10.86
CA ARG A 86 -0.73 -11.15 10.96
C ARG A 86 -1.73 -12.28 11.09
N THR A 87 -3.03 -12.00 11.16
CA THR A 87 -4.01 -13.04 11.48
C THR A 87 -5.18 -13.08 10.51
N TRP A 88 -5.89 -14.21 10.52
CA TRP A 88 -7.12 -14.39 9.77
C TRP A 88 -8.24 -13.42 10.20
N LEU A 89 -8.22 -12.92 11.45
CA LEU A 89 -9.15 -11.89 11.90
C LEU A 89 -8.96 -10.58 11.15
N GLY A 90 -7.70 -10.19 10.90
CA GLY A 90 -7.39 -9.02 10.06
C GLY A 90 -7.90 -9.18 8.63
N TYR A 91 -7.70 -10.36 8.05
CA TYR A 91 -8.25 -10.70 6.74
C TYR A 91 -9.79 -10.62 6.70
N LEU A 92 -10.48 -11.09 7.75
CA LEU A 92 -11.93 -10.96 7.86
C LEU A 92 -12.38 -9.50 7.94
N PHE A 93 -11.66 -8.67 8.71
CA PHE A 93 -11.95 -7.24 8.82
C PHE A 93 -11.81 -6.54 7.47
N TYR A 94 -10.72 -6.79 6.73
CA TYR A 94 -10.55 -6.34 5.36
C TYR A 94 -11.71 -6.79 4.45
N ARG A 95 -12.11 -8.08 4.49
CA ARG A 95 -13.26 -8.56 3.69
C ARG A 95 -14.57 -7.86 4.06
N GLN A 96 -14.73 -7.46 5.32
CA GLN A 96 -15.89 -6.68 5.74
C GLN A 96 -15.83 -5.24 5.20
N GLN A 97 -14.66 -4.59 5.28
CA GLN A 97 -14.44 -3.27 4.68
C GLN A 97 -14.71 -3.30 3.16
N LEU A 98 -14.18 -4.31 2.47
CA LEU A 98 -14.41 -4.53 1.04
C LEU A 98 -15.89 -4.64 0.69
N ARG A 99 -16.64 -5.47 1.44
CA ARG A 99 -18.09 -5.60 1.25
C ARG A 99 -18.82 -4.27 1.47
N ARG A 100 -18.49 -3.54 2.55
CA ARG A 100 -19.11 -2.24 2.84
C ARG A 100 -18.79 -1.20 1.77
N ALA A 101 -17.55 -1.18 1.31
CA ALA A 101 -17.07 -0.28 0.25
C ALA A 101 -17.80 -0.54 -1.07
N ARG A 102 -17.91 -1.80 -1.52
CA ARG A 102 -18.67 -2.14 -2.73
C ARG A 102 -20.14 -1.72 -2.66
N ASN A 103 -20.77 -1.88 -1.50
CA ASN A 103 -22.14 -1.44 -1.29
C ASN A 103 -22.27 0.10 -1.33
N ARG A 104 -21.31 0.82 -0.75
CA ARG A 104 -21.32 2.29 -0.71
C ARG A 104 -20.89 2.93 -2.04
N TYR A 105 -19.96 2.30 -2.73
CA TYR A 105 -19.28 2.79 -3.93
C TYR A 105 -19.23 1.68 -5.01
N PRO A 106 -20.38 1.31 -5.60
CA PRO A 106 -20.44 0.20 -6.56
C PRO A 106 -19.64 0.44 -7.85
N LYS A 107 -19.31 1.69 -8.18
CA LYS A 107 -18.46 2.09 -9.31
C LYS A 107 -17.08 2.60 -8.87
N GLY A 108 -16.68 2.33 -7.62
CA GLY A 108 -15.51 2.91 -6.98
C GLY A 108 -15.79 4.28 -6.34
N HIS A 109 -14.94 4.68 -5.39
CA HIS A 109 -15.10 5.93 -4.63
C HIS A 109 -14.80 7.19 -5.44
N SER A 110 -14.10 7.04 -6.57
CA SER A 110 -13.71 8.13 -7.46
C SER A 110 -13.90 7.77 -8.94
N ARG A 111 -14.04 8.78 -9.78
CA ARG A 111 -13.94 8.70 -11.24
C ARG A 111 -12.49 8.92 -11.61
N THR A 112 -11.87 7.91 -12.22
CA THR A 112 -10.46 7.95 -12.62
C THR A 112 -10.33 8.17 -14.13
N GLN A 113 -9.18 8.67 -14.55
CA GLN A 113 -8.83 8.82 -15.95
C GLN A 113 -7.48 8.12 -16.20
N PRO A 114 -7.39 7.23 -17.20
CA PRO A 114 -6.11 6.63 -17.54
C PRO A 114 -5.14 7.66 -18.11
N ARG A 115 -3.85 7.43 -17.92
CA ARG A 115 -2.76 8.17 -18.57
C ARG A 115 -2.09 7.27 -19.59
N LEU A 116 -1.85 7.77 -20.80
CA LEU A 116 -1.20 7.05 -21.88
C LEU A 116 0.05 7.84 -22.32
N PHE A 117 1.18 7.14 -22.47
CA PHE A 117 2.42 7.69 -22.98
C PHE A 117 2.85 6.82 -24.17
N ASN A 118 2.99 7.40 -25.37
CA ASN A 118 3.20 6.64 -26.62
C ASN A 118 4.18 7.32 -27.61
N GLY A 119 5.07 8.19 -27.13
CA GLY A 119 6.11 8.80 -27.95
C GLY A 119 5.66 9.86 -28.99
N GLU A 120 4.35 10.06 -29.17
CA GLU A 120 3.76 11.20 -29.87
C GLU A 120 3.55 12.33 -28.87
N LEU A 121 3.73 13.58 -29.33
CA LEU A 121 3.78 14.80 -28.50
C LEU A 121 2.74 14.79 -27.37
N TRP A 122 3.16 15.18 -26.17
CA TRP A 122 2.30 15.59 -25.06
C TRP A 122 1.25 16.58 -25.57
N LEU A 123 0.05 16.10 -25.89
CA LEU A 123 -1.11 16.94 -26.01
C LEU A 123 -1.85 16.82 -24.67
N PRO A 124 -1.94 17.90 -23.87
CA PRO A 124 -2.98 17.96 -22.85
C PRO A 124 -4.30 17.83 -23.60
N TRP A 125 -4.90 16.64 -23.56
CA TRP A 125 -6.17 16.38 -24.22
C TRP A 125 -7.19 17.43 -23.75
N PRO A 126 -7.87 18.15 -24.66
CA PRO A 126 -8.55 19.37 -24.29
C PRO A 126 -9.70 19.09 -23.33
N ALA A 127 -9.82 19.96 -22.32
CA ALA A 127 -11.09 20.22 -21.67
C ALA A 127 -12.10 20.65 -22.75
N SER A 128 -13.33 20.15 -22.64
CA SER A 128 -14.48 20.32 -23.55
C SER A 128 -14.52 19.40 -24.78
N ALA A 129 -15.49 18.47 -24.74
CA ALA A 129 -15.98 17.76 -25.91
C ALA A 129 -16.71 18.76 -26.84
N PRO A 130 -16.53 18.70 -28.17
CA PRO A 130 -17.37 19.48 -29.06
C PRO A 130 -18.77 18.83 -29.12
N ALA A 131 -19.78 19.70 -29.11
CA ALA A 131 -21.18 19.36 -29.20
C ALA A 131 -21.48 18.42 -30.38
N VAL A 132 -22.35 17.44 -30.12
CA VAL A 132 -23.01 16.61 -31.13
C VAL A 132 -23.72 17.54 -32.11
N ARG A 133 -23.19 17.70 -33.32
CA ARG A 133 -23.93 18.29 -34.44
C ARG A 133 -24.89 17.24 -34.96
N THR A 134 -26.18 17.47 -34.73
CA THR A 134 -27.27 16.79 -35.41
C THR A 134 -27.34 17.30 -36.85
N HIS A 135 -27.30 16.41 -37.83
CA HIS A 135 -27.76 16.69 -39.19
C HIS A 135 -28.96 15.77 -39.51
N PRO A 136 -29.97 16.27 -40.26
CA PRO A 136 -31.27 15.63 -40.41
C PRO A 136 -31.28 14.54 -41.50
N PRO A 137 -32.35 13.72 -41.60
CA PRO A 137 -32.39 12.58 -42.50
C PRO A 137 -32.73 13.02 -43.93
N CYS A 138 -31.89 12.66 -44.90
CA CYS A 138 -32.27 12.67 -46.32
C CYS A 138 -32.84 11.29 -46.68
N LEU A 139 -34.15 11.28 -46.94
CA LEU A 139 -34.83 10.25 -47.72
C LEU A 139 -34.44 10.43 -49.19
N LEU A 140 -34.16 9.33 -49.91
CA LEU A 140 -34.77 8.96 -51.19
C LEU A 140 -34.24 7.57 -51.65
N PRO A 141 -35.00 6.82 -52.48
CA PRO A 141 -34.84 5.39 -52.69
C PRO A 141 -34.14 5.05 -54.01
N VAL A 142 -33.38 3.95 -54.06
CA VAL A 142 -33.00 3.31 -55.34
C VAL A 142 -32.94 1.79 -55.17
N THR A 143 -33.50 1.12 -56.16
CA THR A 143 -33.73 -0.32 -56.35
C THR A 143 -32.53 -1.06 -56.96
N CYS A 144 -32.48 -2.39 -56.69
CA CYS A 144 -31.84 -3.48 -57.49
C CYS A 144 -30.30 -3.63 -57.51
N PRO A 145 -29.75 -4.81 -57.89
CA PRO A 145 -30.01 -6.17 -57.43
C PRO A 145 -28.71 -6.93 -57.06
N LEU A 146 -28.85 -8.20 -56.65
CA LEU A 146 -27.81 -9.18 -56.36
C LEU A 146 -26.60 -9.18 -57.31
N LEU A 147 -25.39 -9.10 -56.75
CA LEU A 147 -24.16 -9.59 -57.36
C LEU A 147 -23.32 -10.31 -56.28
N LEU A 148 -23.33 -11.64 -56.36
CA LEU A 148 -22.41 -12.52 -55.64
C LEU A 148 -21.00 -12.32 -56.23
N GLY A 149 -20.23 -11.45 -55.60
CA GLY A 149 -18.79 -11.33 -55.80
C GLY A 149 -18.08 -11.73 -54.51
N SER A 150 -17.41 -12.88 -54.53
CA SER A 150 -16.51 -13.34 -53.48
C SER A 150 -15.33 -12.38 -53.33
N LEU A 151 -15.48 -11.37 -52.47
CA LEU A 151 -14.35 -10.58 -51.99
C LEU A 151 -13.62 -11.42 -50.94
N SER A 152 -12.44 -11.91 -51.30
CA SER A 152 -11.45 -12.37 -50.33
C SER A 152 -11.11 -11.17 -49.44
N VAL A 153 -11.76 -11.11 -48.27
CA VAL A 153 -11.40 -10.18 -47.21
C VAL A 153 -10.06 -10.66 -46.67
N SER A 154 -8.98 -10.03 -47.13
CA SER A 154 -7.70 -10.12 -46.44
C SER A 154 -7.94 -9.70 -44.98
N PRO A 155 -7.39 -10.42 -43.98
CA PRO A 155 -7.58 -10.03 -42.58
C PRO A 155 -7.11 -8.58 -42.43
N PRO A 156 -7.81 -7.75 -41.63
CA PRO A 156 -7.35 -6.40 -41.37
C PRO A 156 -5.93 -6.52 -40.82
N THR A 157 -4.97 -5.93 -41.54
CA THR A 157 -3.62 -5.72 -41.02
C THR A 157 -3.78 -5.16 -39.62
N ALA A 158 -3.35 -5.92 -38.61
CA ALA A 158 -3.34 -5.47 -37.23
C ALA A 158 -2.60 -4.14 -37.23
N HIS A 159 -3.33 -3.03 -37.10
CA HIS A 159 -2.72 -1.74 -36.86
C HIS A 159 -1.93 -1.92 -35.57
N LEU A 160 -0.61 -2.06 -35.71
CA LEU A 160 0.31 -2.17 -34.59
C LEU A 160 0.10 -0.90 -33.77
N CYS A 161 -0.56 -1.04 -32.61
CA CYS A 161 -0.66 0.08 -31.67
C CYS A 161 0.76 0.59 -31.41
N PRO A 162 0.99 1.92 -31.51
CA PRO A 162 2.31 2.46 -31.23
C PRO A 162 2.74 2.04 -29.82
N PRO A 163 4.05 1.78 -29.60
CA PRO A 163 4.53 1.39 -28.29
C PRO A 163 4.19 2.46 -27.27
N GLY A 164 3.57 2.03 -26.18
CA GLY A 164 3.14 2.94 -25.15
C GLY A 164 2.95 2.24 -23.82
N VAL A 165 2.87 3.06 -22.78
CA VAL A 165 2.45 2.63 -21.46
C VAL A 165 1.20 3.36 -21.04
N LYS A 166 0.21 2.60 -20.57
CA LYS A 166 -1.03 3.12 -20.01
C LYS A 166 -1.08 2.84 -18.52
N VAL A 167 -1.24 3.87 -17.70
CA VAL A 167 -1.47 3.76 -16.25
C VAL A 167 -2.94 4.03 -15.97
N LEU A 168 -3.64 3.04 -15.43
CA LEU A 168 -5.06 3.11 -15.08
C LEU A 168 -5.24 3.02 -13.56
N PRO A 169 -5.67 4.11 -12.89
CA PRO A 169 -6.07 4.06 -11.49
C PRO A 169 -7.42 3.36 -11.35
N ILE A 170 -7.50 2.43 -10.41
CA ILE A 170 -8.68 1.63 -10.09
C ILE A 170 -9.08 1.99 -8.65
N PRO A 171 -10.18 2.73 -8.45
CA PRO A 171 -10.64 3.09 -7.12
C PRO A 171 -11.22 1.86 -6.44
N VAL A 172 -10.61 1.47 -5.33
CA VAL A 172 -10.99 0.28 -4.54
C VAL A 172 -11.24 0.69 -3.09
N LEU A 173 -11.97 -0.16 -2.35
CA LEU A 173 -12.33 0.13 -0.96
C LEU A 173 -13.00 1.52 -0.82
N SER A 174 -12.74 2.23 0.27
CA SER A 174 -13.37 3.53 0.54
C SER A 174 -12.60 4.71 -0.05
N ASP A 175 -11.28 4.57 -0.17
CA ASP A 175 -10.37 5.64 -0.60
C ASP A 175 -9.05 5.12 -1.22
N ASN A 176 -8.81 3.80 -1.26
CA ASN A 176 -7.59 3.22 -1.84
C ASN A 176 -7.58 3.29 -3.38
N TYR A 177 -6.39 3.34 -3.96
CA TYR A 177 -6.16 3.11 -5.38
C TYR A 177 -5.31 1.86 -5.59
N SER A 178 -5.81 0.94 -6.43
CA SER A 178 -4.95 0.00 -7.15
C SER A 178 -4.56 0.62 -8.50
N TYR A 179 -3.47 0.17 -9.09
CA TYR A 179 -3.05 0.65 -10.42
C TYR A 179 -2.84 -0.51 -11.38
N LEU A 180 -3.31 -0.35 -12.62
CA LEU A 180 -3.01 -1.27 -13.72
C LEU A 180 -2.10 -0.55 -14.71
N ILE A 181 -0.86 -1.03 -14.84
CA ILE A 181 0.16 -0.53 -15.76
C ILE A 181 0.19 -1.47 -16.96
N ILE A 182 -0.03 -0.94 -18.16
CA ILE A 182 -0.24 -1.73 -19.37
C ILE A 182 0.83 -1.36 -20.39
N ASP A 183 1.59 -2.37 -20.85
CA ASP A 183 2.31 -2.29 -22.12
C ASP A 183 1.28 -2.40 -23.25
N THR A 184 1.03 -1.30 -23.97
CA THR A 184 -0.03 -1.25 -24.97
C THR A 184 0.27 -2.08 -26.21
N GLN A 185 1.55 -2.32 -26.49
CA GLN A 185 2.00 -3.09 -27.64
C GLN A 185 1.92 -4.59 -27.35
N ALA A 186 2.51 -5.02 -26.22
CA ALA A 186 2.53 -6.42 -25.82
C ALA A 186 1.21 -6.90 -25.20
N ARG A 187 0.32 -5.97 -24.82
CA ARG A 187 -0.95 -6.24 -24.13
C ARG A 187 -0.75 -6.98 -22.80
N LEU A 188 0.40 -6.73 -22.17
CA LEU A 188 0.77 -7.25 -20.86
C LEU A 188 0.49 -6.18 -19.80
N ALA A 189 0.11 -6.62 -18.61
CA ALA A 189 -0.21 -5.74 -17.52
C ALA A 189 0.45 -6.13 -16.19
N VAL A 190 0.77 -5.11 -15.41
CA VAL A 190 1.23 -5.18 -14.03
C VAL A 190 0.20 -4.51 -13.13
N ALA A 191 -0.24 -5.19 -12.08
CA ALA A 191 -1.13 -4.60 -11.07
C ALA A 191 -0.32 -4.18 -9.83
N VAL A 192 -0.43 -2.92 -9.42
CA VAL A 192 0.11 -2.44 -8.14
C VAL A 192 -1.00 -2.43 -7.09
N ASP A 193 -0.72 -3.00 -5.93
CA ASP A 193 -1.60 -3.08 -4.75
C ASP A 193 -3.05 -3.46 -5.11
N PRO A 194 -3.31 -4.66 -5.67
CA PRO A 194 -4.62 -5.04 -6.15
C PRO A 194 -5.56 -5.45 -5.02
N SER A 195 -5.98 -4.51 -4.19
CA SER A 195 -6.73 -4.74 -2.96
C SER A 195 -8.12 -5.29 -3.19
N ASP A 196 -8.84 -4.83 -4.22
CA ASP A 196 -10.12 -5.43 -4.64
C ASP A 196 -9.89 -6.31 -5.88
N PRO A 197 -9.82 -7.65 -5.72
CA PRO A 197 -9.55 -8.53 -6.84
C PRO A 197 -10.67 -8.56 -7.89
N GLN A 198 -11.91 -8.18 -7.56
CA GLN A 198 -13.00 -8.12 -8.55
C GLN A 198 -12.91 -6.86 -9.38
N ALA A 199 -12.65 -5.70 -8.76
CA ALA A 199 -12.50 -4.44 -9.48
C ALA A 199 -11.28 -4.46 -10.42
N VAL A 200 -10.17 -5.04 -9.95
CA VAL A 200 -8.96 -5.22 -10.76
C VAL A 200 -9.20 -6.21 -11.90
N GLN A 201 -9.82 -7.37 -11.63
CA GLN A 201 -10.17 -8.34 -12.68
C GLN A 201 -11.08 -7.74 -13.76
N ALA A 202 -12.11 -6.99 -13.37
CA ALA A 202 -13.00 -6.32 -14.31
C ALA A 202 -12.25 -5.30 -15.19
N SER A 203 -11.24 -4.62 -14.65
CA SER A 203 -10.40 -3.70 -15.40
C SER A 203 -9.47 -4.42 -16.37
N ILE A 204 -8.89 -5.55 -15.97
CA ILE A 204 -8.08 -6.43 -16.83
C ILE A 204 -8.90 -6.93 -18.03
N GLU A 205 -10.11 -7.43 -17.78
CA GLU A 205 -11.03 -7.91 -18.82
C GLU A 205 -11.47 -6.79 -19.77
N LYS A 206 -11.86 -5.64 -19.21
CA LYS A 206 -12.26 -4.46 -20.00
C LYS A 206 -11.13 -3.97 -20.91
N GLU A 207 -9.90 -3.96 -20.40
CA GLU A 207 -8.74 -3.53 -21.16
C GLU A 207 -8.26 -4.61 -22.12
N GLY A 208 -8.66 -5.87 -21.95
CA GLY A 208 -8.30 -7.01 -22.80
C GLY A 208 -6.81 -7.36 -22.75
N VAL A 209 -6.23 -7.31 -21.56
CA VAL A 209 -4.78 -7.49 -21.31
C VAL A 209 -4.50 -8.73 -20.47
N THR A 210 -3.28 -9.26 -20.55
CA THR A 210 -2.83 -10.39 -19.72
C THR A 210 -2.10 -9.86 -18.50
N LEU A 211 -2.59 -10.20 -17.30
CA LEU A 211 -1.90 -9.88 -16.05
C LEU A 211 -0.71 -10.83 -15.85
N VAL A 212 0.50 -10.29 -15.82
CA VAL A 212 1.73 -11.09 -15.64
C VAL A 212 2.44 -10.85 -14.33
N ALA A 213 2.21 -9.70 -13.69
CA ALA A 213 2.83 -9.37 -12.42
C ALA A 213 1.90 -8.58 -11.50
N ILE A 214 2.05 -8.83 -10.20
CA ILE A 214 1.49 -8.05 -9.10
C ILE A 214 2.67 -7.45 -8.32
N LEU A 215 2.66 -6.14 -8.09
CA LEU A 215 3.62 -5.44 -7.26
C LEU A 215 2.93 -4.99 -5.98
N CYS A 216 3.39 -5.46 -4.82
CA CYS A 216 2.85 -5.05 -3.52
C CYS A 216 3.79 -4.07 -2.86
N THR A 217 3.32 -2.87 -2.54
CA THR A 217 4.12 -1.87 -1.84
C THR A 217 4.40 -2.32 -0.41
N HIS A 218 3.40 -2.89 0.26
CA HIS A 218 3.54 -3.41 1.63
C HIS A 218 2.45 -4.43 2.00
N LYS A 219 2.52 -4.97 3.23
CA LYS A 219 1.68 -6.10 3.70
C LYS A 219 0.25 -5.79 4.13
N HIS A 220 -0.18 -4.52 4.20
CA HIS A 220 -1.53 -4.25 4.72
C HIS A 220 -2.60 -4.78 3.77
N TRP A 221 -3.69 -5.30 4.34
CA TRP A 221 -4.71 -6.01 3.59
C TRP A 221 -5.43 -5.13 2.57
N ASP A 222 -5.50 -3.84 2.81
CA ASP A 222 -6.03 -2.85 1.88
C ASP A 222 -5.09 -2.51 0.72
N HIS A 223 -3.95 -3.19 0.61
CA HIS A 223 -3.05 -3.18 -0.55
C HIS A 223 -2.85 -4.59 -1.11
N SER A 224 -2.58 -5.58 -0.25
CA SER A 224 -2.22 -6.94 -0.65
C SER A 224 -3.40 -7.94 -0.60
N GLY A 225 -4.61 -7.47 -0.27
CA GLY A 225 -5.76 -8.34 0.04
C GLY A 225 -6.35 -9.09 -1.15
N GLY A 226 -6.08 -8.67 -2.39
CA GLY A 226 -6.52 -9.38 -3.58
C GLY A 226 -5.48 -10.32 -4.20
N ASN A 227 -4.23 -10.34 -3.69
CA ASN A 227 -3.13 -11.14 -4.26
C ASN A 227 -3.51 -12.59 -4.47
N ARG A 228 -4.04 -13.23 -3.43
CA ARG A 228 -4.45 -14.64 -3.48
C ARG A 228 -5.45 -14.92 -4.59
N ASP A 229 -6.47 -14.07 -4.68
CA ASP A 229 -7.60 -14.29 -5.56
C ASP A 229 -7.22 -14.01 -7.01
N LEU A 230 -6.34 -13.04 -7.28
CA LEU A 230 -5.80 -12.80 -8.62
C LEU A 230 -4.78 -13.84 -9.03
N SER A 231 -3.85 -14.24 -8.16
CA SER A 231 -2.84 -15.28 -8.46
C SER A 231 -3.47 -16.63 -8.79
N ARG A 232 -4.62 -16.95 -8.16
CA ARG A 232 -5.38 -18.16 -8.51
C ARG A 232 -6.05 -18.09 -9.89
N ARG A 233 -6.44 -16.89 -10.34
CA ARG A 233 -7.06 -16.68 -11.66
C ARG A 233 -6.02 -16.62 -12.78
N HIS A 234 -4.85 -16.05 -12.48
CA HIS A 234 -3.73 -15.88 -13.42
C HIS A 234 -2.54 -16.70 -12.90
N GLN A 235 -2.51 -17.99 -13.23
CA GLN A 235 -1.56 -18.95 -12.61
C GLN A 235 -0.08 -18.60 -12.87
N ASP A 236 0.21 -17.97 -14.01
CA ASP A 236 1.57 -17.53 -14.37
C ASP A 236 1.93 -16.14 -13.81
N CYS A 237 1.00 -15.50 -13.08
CA CYS A 237 1.21 -14.18 -12.52
C CYS A 237 2.19 -14.24 -11.34
N ARG A 238 3.24 -13.43 -11.44
CA ARG A 238 4.28 -13.31 -10.41
C ARG A 238 3.87 -12.25 -9.39
N VAL A 239 3.96 -12.58 -8.11
CA VAL A 239 3.71 -11.65 -7.01
C VAL A 239 5.05 -11.20 -6.43
N TYR A 240 5.29 -9.90 -6.54
CA TYR A 240 6.47 -9.22 -6.07
C TYR A 240 6.18 -8.36 -4.84
N GLY A 241 7.20 -8.19 -3.99
CA GLY A 241 7.15 -7.40 -2.77
C GLY A 241 8.37 -7.68 -1.90
N SER A 242 8.51 -6.93 -0.80
CA SER A 242 9.63 -7.16 0.12
C SER A 242 9.45 -8.45 0.92
N PRO A 243 10.50 -9.27 1.10
CA PRO A 243 10.46 -10.42 2.00
C PRO A 243 10.41 -10.03 3.48
N GLN A 244 10.67 -8.75 3.81
CA GLN A 244 10.56 -8.25 5.18
C GLN A 244 9.09 -8.02 5.60
N ASP A 245 8.21 -7.93 4.61
CA ASP A 245 6.77 -7.86 4.81
C ASP A 245 6.13 -9.21 4.50
N GLY A 246 5.17 -9.63 5.33
CA GLY A 246 4.42 -10.86 5.14
C GLY A 246 3.43 -10.79 3.98
N ILE A 247 3.91 -10.51 2.77
CA ILE A 247 3.10 -10.33 1.56
C ILE A 247 2.38 -11.65 1.22
N PRO A 248 1.03 -11.67 1.19
CA PRO A 248 0.28 -12.85 0.80
C PRO A 248 0.63 -13.29 -0.63
N HIS A 249 0.94 -14.58 -0.78
CA HIS A 249 1.29 -15.20 -2.07
C HIS A 249 2.55 -14.65 -2.73
N LEU A 250 3.49 -14.08 -1.95
CA LEU A 250 4.80 -13.69 -2.48
C LEU A 250 5.49 -14.86 -3.16
N THR A 251 5.92 -14.64 -4.41
CA THR A 251 6.65 -15.65 -5.21
C THR A 251 8.03 -15.14 -5.63
N HIS A 252 8.17 -13.82 -5.82
CA HIS A 252 9.39 -13.19 -6.30
C HIS A 252 9.75 -12.03 -5.35
N PRO A 253 10.49 -12.30 -4.26
CA PRO A 253 10.90 -11.24 -3.34
C PRO A 253 11.76 -10.19 -4.07
N LEU A 254 11.62 -8.93 -3.67
CA LEU A 254 12.42 -7.82 -4.19
C LEU A 254 13.17 -7.09 -3.07
N CYS A 255 14.37 -6.65 -3.43
CA CYS A 255 15.26 -5.79 -2.67
C CYS A 255 15.33 -4.38 -3.31
N HIS A 256 15.99 -3.46 -2.58
CA HIS A 256 16.25 -2.11 -3.07
C HIS A 256 17.00 -2.15 -4.42
N GLN A 257 16.58 -1.30 -5.36
CA GLN A 257 17.10 -1.14 -6.73
C GLN A 257 16.90 -2.30 -7.71
N GLU A 258 16.30 -3.41 -7.31
CA GLU A 258 15.97 -4.48 -8.25
C GLU A 258 14.91 -4.02 -9.28
N VAL A 259 15.01 -4.54 -10.51
CA VAL A 259 14.16 -4.14 -11.62
C VAL A 259 13.28 -5.32 -12.04
N VAL A 260 11.98 -5.06 -12.16
CA VAL A 260 11.00 -5.97 -12.75
C VAL A 260 10.76 -5.54 -14.19
N SER A 261 11.05 -6.45 -15.13
CA SER A 261 10.80 -6.26 -16.55
C SER A 261 9.55 -7.02 -17.00
N VAL A 262 8.60 -6.31 -17.61
CA VAL A 262 7.37 -6.88 -18.18
C VAL A 262 7.13 -6.28 -19.56
N GLY A 263 7.31 -7.06 -20.62
CA GLY A 263 7.33 -6.49 -21.98
C GLY A 263 8.42 -5.41 -22.06
N ARG A 264 8.02 -4.18 -22.37
CA ARG A 264 8.90 -2.99 -22.37
C ARG A 264 8.90 -2.22 -21.05
N LEU A 265 8.04 -2.57 -20.10
CA LEU A 265 7.97 -1.90 -18.81
C LEU A 265 9.23 -2.23 -18.00
N GLN A 266 9.92 -1.20 -17.53
CA GLN A 266 11.03 -1.32 -16.58
C GLN A 266 10.62 -0.65 -15.27
N ILE A 267 10.40 -1.46 -14.24
CA ILE A 267 9.90 -0.99 -12.95
C ILE A 267 10.92 -1.29 -11.87
N ARG A 268 11.54 -0.25 -11.31
CA ARG A 268 12.54 -0.36 -10.24
C ARG A 268 11.86 -0.33 -8.88
N ALA A 269 12.16 -1.30 -8.02
CA ALA A 269 11.76 -1.28 -6.62
C ALA A 269 12.75 -0.43 -5.81
N LEU A 270 12.24 0.47 -4.97
CA LEU A 270 13.03 1.23 -4.03
C LEU A 270 12.53 0.92 -2.62
N ALA A 271 13.41 0.41 -1.76
CA ALA A 271 13.08 0.20 -0.36
C ALA A 271 12.88 1.54 0.36
N THR A 272 11.75 1.68 1.04
CA THR A 272 11.33 2.90 1.73
C THR A 272 10.70 2.58 3.09
N PRO A 273 11.45 1.94 4.01
CA PRO A 273 10.94 1.58 5.33
C PRO A 273 10.41 2.81 6.09
N GLY A 274 9.38 2.60 6.91
CA GLY A 274 8.79 3.67 7.72
C GLY A 274 7.34 3.37 8.08
N HIS A 275 6.48 3.33 7.06
CA HIS A 275 5.10 2.90 7.24
C HIS A 275 5.02 1.45 7.70
N THR A 276 5.61 0.54 6.92
CA THR A 276 5.99 -0.80 7.35
C THR A 276 7.51 -0.95 7.22
N GLN A 277 8.08 -2.00 7.82
CA GLN A 277 9.50 -2.32 7.67
C GLN A 277 9.84 -2.74 6.24
N GLY A 278 8.97 -3.52 5.60
CA GLY A 278 9.18 -4.00 4.23
C GLY A 278 8.63 -3.10 3.12
N HIS A 279 8.31 -1.83 3.41
CA HIS A 279 7.67 -0.99 2.40
C HIS A 279 8.59 -0.76 1.18
N LEU A 280 8.06 -0.97 -0.01
CA LEU A 280 8.67 -0.66 -1.30
C LEU A 280 7.81 0.38 -2.04
N VAL A 281 8.46 1.29 -2.76
CA VAL A 281 7.83 2.06 -3.83
C VAL A 281 8.33 1.54 -5.18
N TYR A 282 7.52 1.72 -6.22
CA TYR A 282 7.84 1.24 -7.56
C TYR A 282 7.96 2.41 -8.53
N LEU A 283 9.11 2.53 -9.20
CA LEU A 283 9.40 3.56 -10.17
C LEU A 283 9.40 2.96 -11.58
N LEU A 284 8.38 3.27 -12.36
CA LEU A 284 8.32 2.95 -13.79
C LEU A 284 9.15 3.98 -14.57
N ASP A 285 10.09 3.50 -15.37
CA ASP A 285 10.85 4.31 -16.30
C ASP A 285 9.98 4.76 -17.49
N GLY A 286 9.83 6.08 -17.64
CA GLY A 286 9.04 6.72 -18.69
C GLY A 286 9.81 7.04 -19.97
N GLU A 287 11.14 7.07 -19.92
CA GLU A 287 12.01 7.46 -21.04
C GLU A 287 11.75 6.64 -22.32
N PRO A 288 11.60 5.29 -22.27
CA PRO A 288 11.31 4.48 -23.46
C PRO A 288 10.01 4.84 -24.20
N TYR A 289 9.15 5.63 -23.57
CA TYR A 289 7.85 6.08 -24.07
C TYR A 289 7.79 7.60 -24.29
N LYS A 290 8.92 8.30 -24.14
CA LYS A 290 9.02 9.78 -24.12
C LYS A 290 8.01 10.42 -23.15
N GLY A 291 7.79 9.76 -22.02
CA GLY A 291 6.92 10.22 -20.94
C GLY A 291 7.69 10.41 -19.65
N PRO A 292 7.10 11.09 -18.65
CA PRO A 292 7.69 11.18 -17.33
C PRO A 292 7.74 9.80 -16.66
N SER A 293 8.68 9.63 -15.73
CA SER A 293 8.68 8.47 -14.84
C SER A 293 7.44 8.48 -13.94
N CYS A 294 6.99 7.29 -13.52
CA CYS A 294 5.82 7.15 -12.64
C CYS A 294 6.20 6.44 -11.34
N LEU A 295 6.01 7.12 -10.20
CA LEU A 295 6.25 6.60 -8.87
C LEU A 295 4.95 6.11 -8.23
N PHE A 296 4.83 4.81 -8.00
CA PHE A 296 3.76 4.21 -7.21
C PHE A 296 4.21 4.12 -5.75
N SER A 297 3.73 5.04 -4.93
CA SER A 297 4.31 5.32 -3.61
C SER A 297 3.68 4.53 -2.47
N GLY A 298 2.59 3.79 -2.73
CA GLY A 298 1.83 3.12 -1.67
C GLY A 298 1.51 4.09 -0.54
N ASP A 299 1.92 3.71 0.66
CA ASP A 299 1.69 4.45 1.90
C ASP A 299 2.92 5.22 2.39
N LEU A 300 3.97 5.35 1.57
CA LEU A 300 5.06 6.27 1.89
C LEU A 300 4.62 7.73 1.73
N LEU A 301 4.21 8.09 0.52
CA LEU A 301 3.95 9.46 0.09
C LEU A 301 2.56 9.59 -0.49
N PHE A 302 1.81 10.58 -0.02
CA PHE A 302 0.49 10.96 -0.52
C PHE A 302 0.53 12.39 -1.08
N LEU A 303 -0.50 12.78 -1.83
CA LEU A 303 -0.70 14.19 -2.15
C LEU A 303 -0.79 15.00 -0.84
N SER A 304 0.15 15.91 -0.65
CA SER A 304 0.33 16.77 0.53
C SER A 304 0.50 16.04 1.87
N GLY A 305 0.84 14.74 1.88
CA GLY A 305 1.00 13.96 3.10
C GLY A 305 2.03 12.84 3.00
N CYS A 306 2.24 12.13 4.10
CA CYS A 306 2.99 10.88 4.14
C CYS A 306 2.24 9.84 5.00
N GLY A 307 2.69 8.58 4.93
CA GLY A 307 2.22 7.50 5.79
C GLY A 307 2.37 7.79 7.28
N ARG A 308 1.55 7.10 8.08
CA ARG A 308 1.84 6.97 9.52
C ARG A 308 3.04 6.06 9.71
N THR A 309 3.94 6.40 10.62
CA THR A 309 5.12 5.60 10.93
C THR A 309 4.77 4.46 11.89
N PHE A 310 4.14 3.38 11.40
CA PHE A 310 3.70 2.29 12.27
C PHE A 310 4.83 1.38 12.75
N GLU A 311 5.83 1.14 11.89
CA GLU A 311 6.90 0.16 12.18
C GLU A 311 8.32 0.72 12.08
N GLY A 312 8.49 1.96 11.61
CA GLY A 312 9.78 2.67 11.56
C GLY A 312 9.91 3.81 12.59
N THR A 313 11.00 4.57 12.48
CA THR A 313 11.22 5.82 13.22
C THR A 313 11.07 7.03 12.30
N ALA A 314 11.13 8.25 12.86
CA ALA A 314 11.09 9.47 12.06
C ALA A 314 12.33 9.60 11.16
N GLU A 315 13.50 9.18 11.63
CA GLU A 315 14.75 9.11 10.86
C GLU A 315 14.62 8.14 9.69
N THR A 316 14.02 6.96 9.93
CA THR A 316 13.79 5.96 8.87
C THR A 316 12.82 6.50 7.82
N MET A 317 11.72 7.13 8.25
CA MET A 317 10.76 7.76 7.35
C MET A 317 11.40 8.91 6.56
N LEU A 318 12.22 9.74 7.20
CA LEU A 318 12.92 10.86 6.56
C LEU A 318 13.85 10.36 5.45
N SER A 319 14.68 9.36 5.73
CA SER A 319 15.57 8.75 4.74
C SER A 319 14.79 8.17 3.53
N SER A 320 13.63 7.56 3.78
CA SER A 320 12.74 7.07 2.74
C SER A 320 12.10 8.19 1.90
N LEU A 321 11.73 9.31 2.53
CA LEU A 321 11.25 10.50 1.82
C LEU A 321 12.38 11.15 1.01
N ASP A 322 13.60 11.21 1.54
CA ASP A 322 14.77 11.75 0.84
C ASP A 322 15.14 10.91 -0.38
N THR A 323 14.96 9.58 -0.31
CA THR A 323 15.12 8.69 -1.46
C THR A 323 14.20 9.08 -2.62
N VAL A 324 12.92 9.38 -2.36
CA VAL A 324 11.98 9.82 -3.41
C VAL A 324 12.19 11.28 -3.80
N LEU A 325 12.71 12.13 -2.90
CA LEU A 325 13.14 13.48 -3.22
C LEU A 325 14.41 13.52 -4.10
N GLY A 326 15.12 12.41 -4.28
CA GLY A 326 16.20 12.30 -5.27
C GLY A 326 15.70 12.18 -6.72
N LEU A 327 14.41 11.99 -6.95
CA LEU A 327 13.82 11.78 -8.28
C LEU A 327 13.47 13.11 -8.99
N GLY A 328 13.33 13.08 -10.32
CA GLY A 328 13.03 14.27 -11.13
C GLY A 328 11.70 14.96 -10.77
N ASP A 329 11.65 16.29 -10.86
CA ASP A 329 10.46 17.11 -10.57
C ASP A 329 9.22 16.69 -11.39
N ASP A 330 9.42 16.23 -12.61
CA ASP A 330 8.38 15.79 -13.54
C ASP A 330 7.85 14.38 -13.25
N THR A 331 8.47 13.64 -12.33
CA THR A 331 8.03 12.30 -11.92
C THR A 331 6.59 12.35 -11.41
N LEU A 332 5.70 11.56 -12.01
CA LEU A 332 4.30 11.47 -11.64
C LEU A 332 4.12 10.62 -10.38
N LEU A 333 3.42 11.14 -9.39
CA LEU A 333 3.12 10.49 -8.12
C LEU A 333 1.74 9.80 -8.14
N TRP A 334 1.74 8.50 -7.86
CA TRP A 334 0.58 7.62 -7.78
C TRP A 334 0.44 7.01 -6.37
N PRO A 335 -0.34 7.65 -5.46
CA PRO A 335 -0.43 7.27 -4.05
C PRO A 335 -1.38 6.11 -3.75
N GLY A 336 -1.20 5.44 -2.61
CA GLY A 336 -2.10 4.39 -2.14
C GLY A 336 -3.54 4.85 -1.85
N HIS A 337 -3.75 6.12 -1.51
CA HIS A 337 -5.04 6.64 -1.05
C HIS A 337 -5.41 8.04 -1.56
N GLU A 338 -6.72 8.29 -1.64
CA GLU A 338 -7.36 9.57 -1.93
C GLU A 338 -7.46 10.47 -0.68
N TYR A 339 -6.31 10.85 -0.11
CA TYR A 339 -6.22 11.68 1.11
C TYR A 339 -5.92 13.16 0.85
N ALA A 340 -5.88 13.60 -0.41
CA ALA A 340 -5.38 14.91 -0.79
C ALA A 340 -6.10 16.07 -0.06
N GLU A 341 -7.43 16.02 0.04
CA GLU A 341 -8.22 17.09 0.67
C GLU A 341 -7.93 17.21 2.17
N GLU A 342 -7.92 16.10 2.91
CA GLU A 342 -7.56 16.10 4.33
C GLU A 342 -6.11 16.55 4.56
N ASN A 343 -5.20 16.04 3.74
CA ASN A 343 -3.77 16.34 3.83
C ASN A 343 -3.49 17.82 3.58
N LEU A 344 -4.11 18.41 2.56
CA LEU A 344 -4.02 19.85 2.27
C LEU A 344 -4.69 20.68 3.37
N GLY A 345 -5.76 20.17 3.99
CA GLY A 345 -6.39 20.83 5.14
C GLY A 345 -5.44 20.91 6.34
N PHE A 346 -4.70 19.83 6.61
CA PHE A 346 -3.65 19.83 7.61
C PHE A 346 -2.47 20.74 7.24
N ALA A 347 -1.99 20.69 6.00
CA ALA A 347 -0.98 21.62 5.50
C ALA A 347 -1.43 23.09 5.62
N GLY A 348 -2.75 23.31 5.53
CA GLY A 348 -3.52 24.47 5.96
C GLY A 348 -3.12 25.10 7.27
N VAL A 349 -3.10 24.25 8.29
CA VAL A 349 -2.84 24.65 9.67
C VAL A 349 -1.37 24.93 9.89
N VAL A 350 -0.50 24.23 9.16
CA VAL A 350 0.96 24.28 9.36
C VAL A 350 1.62 25.41 8.58
N GLU A 351 1.26 25.61 7.31
CA GLU A 351 1.76 26.69 6.46
C GLU A 351 0.57 27.50 5.91
N PRO A 352 -0.05 28.39 6.71
CA PRO A 352 -1.24 29.13 6.31
C PRO A 352 -1.03 30.05 5.10
N GLU A 353 0.20 30.55 4.92
CA GLU A 353 0.57 31.50 3.87
C GLU A 353 1.11 30.85 2.58
N ASN A 354 1.17 29.51 2.51
CA ASN A 354 1.65 28.81 1.33
C ASN A 354 0.63 28.87 0.18
N LEU A 355 0.85 29.77 -0.78
CA LEU A 355 -0.02 29.98 -1.94
C LEU A 355 -0.09 28.78 -2.89
N ALA A 356 0.98 27.99 -3.01
CA ALA A 356 0.98 26.77 -3.83
C ALA A 356 0.01 25.73 -3.24
N ARG A 357 0.03 25.59 -1.91
CA ARG A 357 -0.88 24.74 -1.15
C ARG A 357 -2.33 25.19 -1.31
N GLU A 358 -2.61 26.48 -1.19
CA GLU A 358 -3.96 27.03 -1.35
C GLU A 358 -4.52 26.79 -2.76
N ARG A 359 -3.74 27.05 -3.80
CA ARG A 359 -4.12 26.74 -5.19
C ARG A 359 -4.43 25.26 -5.39
N LYS A 360 -3.60 24.37 -4.80
CA LYS A 360 -3.83 22.93 -4.88
C LYS A 360 -5.09 22.50 -4.13
N MET A 361 -5.37 23.06 -2.95
CA MET A 361 -6.61 22.81 -2.19
C MET A 361 -7.85 23.15 -3.02
N GLN A 362 -7.89 24.34 -3.62
CA GLN A 362 -9.01 24.75 -4.46
C GLN A 362 -9.20 23.82 -5.66
N TRP A 363 -8.11 23.37 -6.29
CA TRP A 363 -8.17 22.38 -7.37
C TRP A 363 -8.71 21.02 -6.87
N VAL A 364 -8.22 20.53 -5.73
CA VAL A 364 -8.66 19.27 -5.12
C VAL A 364 -10.14 19.32 -4.79
N GLN A 365 -10.62 20.37 -4.13
CA GLN A 365 -12.04 20.54 -3.79
C GLN A 365 -12.92 20.50 -5.05
N ARG A 366 -12.50 21.15 -6.15
CA ARG A 366 -13.21 21.06 -7.44
C ARG A 366 -13.26 19.63 -7.99
N GLN A 367 -12.15 18.89 -7.95
CA GLN A 367 -12.14 17.49 -8.36
C GLN A 367 -13.08 16.64 -7.49
N ARG A 368 -13.02 16.82 -6.15
CA ARG A 368 -13.79 16.00 -5.21
C ARG A 368 -15.30 16.28 -5.27
N MET A 369 -15.72 17.51 -5.57
CA MET A 369 -17.14 17.82 -5.84
C MET A 369 -17.72 16.96 -6.98
N GLU A 370 -16.91 16.67 -8.00
CA GLU A 370 -17.29 15.79 -9.12
C GLU A 370 -16.92 14.30 -8.88
N ARG A 371 -16.46 13.97 -7.67
CA ARG A 371 -15.86 12.68 -7.29
C ARG A 371 -14.72 12.26 -8.21
N ARG A 372 -13.95 13.17 -8.77
CA ARG A 372 -12.79 12.87 -9.61
C ARG A 372 -11.58 12.55 -8.76
N SER A 373 -10.76 11.61 -9.24
CA SER A 373 -9.46 11.30 -8.67
C SER A 373 -8.57 12.54 -8.63
N THR A 374 -7.82 12.71 -7.54
CA THR A 374 -6.82 13.79 -7.44
C THR A 374 -5.43 13.36 -7.88
N CYS A 375 -5.18 12.05 -8.04
CA CYS A 375 -3.93 11.54 -8.58
C CYS A 375 -3.95 11.46 -10.13
N PRO A 376 -2.79 11.60 -10.80
CA PRO A 376 -1.46 11.83 -10.20
C PRO A 376 -1.21 13.32 -9.89
N SER A 377 -0.26 13.59 -8.99
CA SER A 377 0.50 14.86 -8.93
C SER A 377 1.91 14.65 -9.50
N THR A 378 2.78 15.66 -9.40
CA THR A 378 4.21 15.56 -9.68
C THR A 378 5.05 15.74 -8.41
N LEU A 379 6.26 15.18 -8.35
CA LEU A 379 7.16 15.41 -7.21
C LEU A 379 7.53 16.89 -7.05
N GLY A 380 7.67 17.64 -8.15
CA GLY A 380 7.87 19.09 -8.11
C GLY A 380 6.70 19.84 -7.47
N GLU A 381 5.46 19.47 -7.79
CA GLU A 381 4.29 20.00 -7.09
C GLU A 381 4.33 19.67 -5.59
N GLU A 382 4.57 18.41 -5.23
CA GLU A 382 4.60 17.99 -3.83
C GLU A 382 5.67 18.72 -3.01
N ARG A 383 6.86 18.98 -3.57
CA ARG A 383 7.91 19.80 -2.92
C ARG A 383 7.43 21.22 -2.56
N SER A 384 6.47 21.75 -3.32
CA SER A 384 5.96 23.13 -3.12
C SER A 384 4.97 23.25 -1.95
N TYR A 385 4.22 22.20 -1.62
CA TYR A 385 3.12 22.29 -0.64
C TYR A 385 3.03 21.14 0.38
N ASN A 386 3.74 20.04 0.20
CA ASN A 386 3.68 18.90 1.11
C ASN A 386 4.59 19.15 2.31
N PRO A 387 4.05 19.37 3.54
CA PRO A 387 4.87 19.74 4.69
C PRO A 387 5.90 18.66 5.03
N PHE A 388 5.65 17.39 4.71
CA PHE A 388 6.58 16.29 5.00
C PHE A 388 7.79 16.26 4.05
N LEU A 389 7.69 16.89 2.88
CA LEU A 389 8.80 17.05 1.94
C LEU A 389 9.55 18.37 2.13
N ARG A 390 9.08 19.23 3.03
CA ARG A 390 9.55 20.60 3.24
C ARG A 390 10.26 20.77 4.58
N THR A 391 10.65 19.69 5.24
CA THR A 391 11.32 19.73 6.55
C THR A 391 12.66 20.48 6.55
N HIS A 392 13.28 20.64 5.38
CA HIS A 392 14.47 21.45 5.14
C HIS A 392 14.18 22.95 4.95
N CYS A 393 12.92 23.35 4.78
CA CYS A 393 12.53 24.74 4.53
C CYS A 393 12.47 25.53 5.86
N LEU A 394 13.23 26.63 5.96
CA LEU A 394 13.22 27.52 7.13
C LEU A 394 11.81 28.01 7.49
N VAL A 395 11.00 28.38 6.49
CA VAL A 395 9.62 28.85 6.70
C VAL A 395 8.77 27.82 7.46
N LEU A 396 8.91 26.53 7.14
CA LEU A 396 8.18 25.47 7.84
C LEU A 396 8.72 25.25 9.26
N GLN A 397 10.04 25.30 9.42
CA GLN A 397 10.70 25.19 10.73
C GLN A 397 10.24 26.30 11.68
N GLU A 398 10.21 27.55 11.20
CA GLU A 398 9.73 28.72 11.95
C GLU A 398 8.24 28.61 12.29
N ALA A 399 7.39 28.19 11.34
CA ALA A 399 5.94 28.05 11.54
C ALA A 399 5.58 27.03 12.63
N LEU A 400 6.41 25.99 12.80
CA LEU A 400 6.22 24.99 13.85
C LEU A 400 6.79 25.44 15.21
N GLY A 401 7.39 26.64 15.28
CA GLY A 401 8.01 27.23 16.48
C GLY A 401 9.45 26.77 16.70
N PRO A 402 10.23 27.43 17.60
CA PRO A 402 11.63 27.10 17.81
C PRO A 402 11.74 25.69 18.39
N GLY A 403 12.03 24.72 17.54
CA GLY A 403 12.23 23.34 17.89
C GLY A 403 13.66 22.98 17.53
N ILE A 404 14.48 22.87 18.57
CA ILE A 404 15.88 22.42 18.57
C ILE A 404 16.80 23.56 18.09
N GLY A 405 17.56 24.14 19.03
CA GLY A 405 18.68 25.02 18.68
C GLY A 405 19.65 24.26 17.75
N PRO A 406 20.52 24.95 17.00
CA PRO A 406 21.39 24.30 16.03
C PRO A 406 22.13 23.13 16.70
N THR A 407 21.74 21.91 16.36
CA THR A 407 22.54 20.72 16.59
C THR A 407 23.57 20.64 15.48
N GLU A 408 24.73 20.06 15.74
CA GLU A 408 25.76 19.86 14.70
C GLU A 408 25.29 18.89 13.58
N ASP A 409 24.13 18.23 13.75
CA ASP A 409 23.50 17.30 12.82
C ASP A 409 22.15 17.84 12.31
N ASP A 410 22.10 18.23 11.03
CA ASP A 410 20.92 18.76 10.34
C ASP A 410 19.83 17.69 10.10
N ASP A 411 20.23 16.45 9.80
CA ASP A 411 19.28 15.36 9.55
C ASP A 411 18.55 14.95 10.84
N TYR A 412 19.27 14.96 11.97
CA TYR A 412 18.65 14.73 13.28
C TYR A 412 17.56 15.77 13.59
N SER A 413 17.83 17.04 13.30
CA SER A 413 16.87 18.15 13.46
C SER A 413 15.64 17.96 12.55
N ARG A 414 15.86 17.63 11.27
CA ARG A 414 14.80 17.36 10.30
C ARG A 414 13.92 16.17 10.71
N ALA A 415 14.51 15.11 11.27
CA ALA A 415 13.77 13.94 11.72
C ALA A 415 12.86 14.26 12.92
N GLN A 416 13.34 15.06 13.87
CA GLN A 416 12.52 15.52 15.00
C GLN A 416 11.37 16.43 14.55
N LEU A 417 11.63 17.30 13.56
CA LEU A 417 10.57 18.10 12.93
C LEU A 417 9.52 17.23 12.24
N LEU A 418 9.97 16.20 11.52
CA LEU A 418 9.08 15.21 10.88
C LEU A 418 8.23 14.48 11.92
N GLU A 419 8.81 14.05 13.04
CA GLU A 419 8.08 13.42 14.15
C GLU A 419 6.99 14.35 14.70
N LYS A 420 7.34 15.62 14.91
CA LYS A 420 6.41 16.65 15.38
C LYS A 420 5.26 16.87 14.39
N LEU A 421 5.56 17.04 13.10
CA LEU A 421 4.58 17.15 12.02
C LEU A 421 3.64 15.95 12.00
N ARG A 422 4.20 14.74 12.06
CA ARG A 422 3.44 13.49 12.03
C ARG A 422 2.48 13.39 13.21
N ARG A 423 2.95 13.73 14.41
CA ARG A 423 2.13 13.77 15.62
C ARG A 423 1.03 14.83 15.53
N LEU A 424 1.31 16.00 14.99
CA LEU A 424 0.30 17.04 14.77
C LEU A 424 -0.77 16.56 13.79
N LYS A 425 -0.39 15.92 12.68
CA LYS A 425 -1.35 15.35 11.72
C LYS A 425 -2.19 14.23 12.33
N ASP A 426 -1.60 13.35 13.15
CA ASP A 426 -2.32 12.25 13.77
C ASP A 426 -3.36 12.73 14.81
N LEU A 427 -3.17 13.93 15.36
CA LEU A 427 -4.12 14.59 16.26
C LEU A 427 -5.10 15.51 15.51
N HIS A 428 -4.78 15.87 14.26
CA HIS A 428 -5.62 16.70 13.42
C HIS A 428 -6.89 15.94 13.09
N LYS A 429 -8.04 16.57 13.37
CA LYS A 429 -9.33 16.11 12.91
C LYS A 429 -9.77 17.08 11.84
N SER A 430 -9.99 16.59 10.62
CA SER A 430 -10.67 17.38 9.59
C SER A 430 -12.00 17.88 10.17
N LYS A 431 -12.21 19.20 10.11
CA LYS A 431 -13.47 19.81 10.53
C LYS A 431 -14.57 19.55 9.51
#